data_AF-A0A5T5GEH5-F1
#
_entry.id   AF-A0A5T5GEH5-F1
#
_cell.length_a   1.000
_cell.length_b   1.000
_cell.length_c   1.000
_cell.angle_alpha   90.00
_cell.angle_beta   90.00
_cell.angle_gamma   90.00
#
_symmetry.space_group_name_H-M   'P 1'
#
loop_
_entity.id
_entity.type
_entity.pdbx_description
1 polymer ?
#
loop_
_entity_poly.entity_id
_entity_poly.type
_entity_poly.pdbx_seq_one_letter_code
_entity_poly.pdbx_strand_id
1 'polypeptide(L)'
;KRPKILNFSPNLLNDPIAGILEGDELEKANWIKASYFILWPLIISCSYIKKNQNASFIQEYIIPNILMQWISRRSNSPIAGIAYYSTRMHNANKTHRSINVVLPPKATYKQIIAQEYCPRLQALFHFTPPVSWQVLKTLDYQFVGERTPDQANAATFLQRKEKQTGISNFYEDIVELYPLTDFYKLEVCIDRLFEYSTISC
;
A
#
# COMPACT_ATOMS: atom_id res chain seq x y z
N LYS A 1 -14.86 18.11 -0.28
CA LYS A 1 -13.91 17.85 0.83
C LYS A 1 -12.87 16.85 0.35
N ARG A 2 -11.57 17.08 0.60
CA ARG A 2 -10.52 16.13 0.17
C ARG A 2 -10.69 14.77 0.88
N PRO A 3 -10.54 13.65 0.15
CA PRO A 3 -10.54 12.30 0.73
C PRO A 3 -9.39 12.16 1.76
N LYS A 4 -9.62 11.40 2.82
CA LYS A 4 -8.62 11.10 3.86
C LYS A 4 -8.47 9.60 4.03
N ILE A 5 -7.26 9.15 4.37
CA ILE A 5 -7.00 7.77 4.77
C ILE A 5 -6.93 7.72 6.29
N LEU A 6 -7.60 6.73 6.87
CA LEU A 6 -7.44 6.39 8.27
C LEU A 6 -6.11 5.67 8.43
N ASN A 7 -5.12 6.35 9.00
CA ASN A 7 -3.77 5.80 9.15
C ASN A 7 -3.66 4.97 10.43
N PHE A 8 -3.54 3.64 10.29
CA PHE A 8 -3.22 2.69 11.37
C PHE A 8 -1.76 2.22 11.34
N SER A 9 -0.95 2.79 10.45
CA SER A 9 0.50 2.67 10.41
C SER A 9 1.15 3.98 10.87
N PRO A 10 1.09 4.32 12.18
CA PRO A 10 1.70 5.54 12.68
C PRO A 10 3.22 5.51 12.50
N ASN A 11 3.76 6.56 11.87
CA ASN A 11 5.20 6.82 11.84
C ASN A 11 5.77 7.10 13.23
N LEU A 12 4.93 7.42 14.22
CA LEU A 12 5.31 7.63 15.61
C LEU A 12 6.07 6.42 16.21
N LEU A 13 5.82 5.21 15.70
CA LEU A 13 6.54 4.01 16.15
C LEU A 13 7.98 3.93 15.59
N ASN A 14 8.28 4.71 14.55
CA ASN A 14 9.52 4.60 13.77
C ASN A 14 10.40 5.83 13.90
N ASP A 15 9.78 6.99 14.08
CA ASP A 15 10.47 8.27 14.20
C ASP A 15 10.56 8.64 15.68
N PRO A 16 11.74 8.56 16.31
CA PRO A 16 11.93 9.17 17.61
C PRO A 16 11.66 10.66 17.49
N ILE A 17 11.03 11.25 18.51
CA ILE A 17 10.77 12.70 18.55
C ILE A 17 12.14 13.40 18.56
N ALA A 18 12.56 13.90 17.41
CA ALA A 18 13.77 14.68 17.27
C ALA A 18 13.42 16.16 17.48
N GLY A 19 13.92 16.73 18.59
CA GLY A 19 13.81 18.16 18.89
C GLY A 19 12.81 18.53 19.99
N ILE A 20 12.90 19.78 20.43
CA ILE A 20 11.96 20.39 21.38
C ILE A 20 10.76 20.86 20.57
N LEU A 21 9.60 20.24 20.80
CA LEU A 21 8.32 20.72 20.26
C LEU A 21 7.79 21.80 21.21
N GLU A 22 7.42 22.96 20.67
CA GLU A 22 6.87 24.08 21.45
C GLU A 22 5.53 24.54 20.88
N GLY A 23 4.70 25.14 21.75
CA GLY A 23 3.40 25.72 21.37
C GLY A 23 2.46 24.73 20.66
N ASP A 24 1.85 25.20 19.56
CA ASP A 24 0.82 24.49 18.81
C ASP A 24 1.29 23.14 18.22
N GLU A 25 2.57 23.01 17.87
CA GLU A 25 3.12 21.76 17.34
C GLU A 25 3.19 20.66 18.40
N LEU A 26 3.51 21.02 19.65
CA LEU A 26 3.47 20.09 20.78
C LEU A 26 2.03 19.63 21.06
N GLU A 27 1.08 20.56 21.06
CA GLU A 27 -0.33 20.25 21.30
C GLU A 27 -0.86 19.26 20.23
N LYS A 28 -0.62 19.57 18.96
CA LYS A 28 -1.01 18.73 17.82
C LYS A 28 -0.37 17.35 17.90
N ALA A 29 0.92 17.25 18.22
CA ALA A 29 1.60 15.98 18.40
C ALA A 29 0.98 15.16 19.54
N ASN A 30 0.62 15.80 20.65
CA ASN A 30 -0.03 15.13 21.78
C ASN A 30 -1.44 14.64 21.43
N TRP A 31 -2.23 15.42 20.69
CA TRP A 31 -3.54 14.99 20.17
C TRP A 31 -3.43 13.77 19.25
N ILE A 32 -2.42 13.74 18.37
CA ILE A 32 -2.16 12.60 17.50
C ILE A 32 -1.83 11.37 18.35
N LYS A 33 -0.91 11.49 19.32
CA LYS A 33 -0.55 10.39 20.24
C LYS A 33 -1.76 9.87 21.01
N ALA A 34 -2.53 10.76 21.62
CA ALA A 34 -3.74 10.40 22.36
C ALA A 34 -4.74 9.66 21.47
N SER A 35 -4.93 10.12 20.24
CA SER A 35 -5.80 9.44 19.25
C SER A 35 -5.33 8.01 18.97
N TYR A 36 -4.03 7.79 18.80
CA TYR A 36 -3.48 6.44 18.60
C TYR A 36 -3.61 5.57 19.85
N PHE A 37 -3.41 6.11 21.05
CA PHE A 37 -3.62 5.35 22.29
C PHE A 37 -5.08 4.92 22.46
N ILE A 38 -6.02 5.82 22.17
CA ILE A 38 -7.46 5.51 22.23
C ILE A 38 -7.85 4.46 21.18
N LEU A 39 -7.28 4.54 19.98
CA LEU A 39 -7.55 3.61 18.88
C LEU A 39 -6.72 2.33 18.93
N TRP A 40 -5.78 2.21 19.86
CA TRP A 40 -4.83 1.09 19.92
C TRP A 40 -5.49 -0.29 19.97
N PRO A 41 -6.56 -0.52 20.76
CA PRO A 41 -7.26 -1.81 20.75
C PRO A 41 -7.79 -2.19 19.37
N LEU A 42 -8.30 -1.21 18.61
CA LEU A 42 -8.80 -1.42 17.26
C LEU A 42 -7.65 -1.71 16.28
N ILE A 43 -6.55 -0.97 16.39
CA ILE A 43 -5.35 -1.15 15.54
C ILE A 43 -4.77 -2.55 15.71
N ILE A 44 -4.58 -3.01 16.97
CA ILE A 44 -4.11 -4.38 17.25
C ILE A 44 -5.10 -5.42 16.73
N SER A 45 -6.40 -5.20 16.92
CA SER A 45 -7.43 -6.14 16.46
C SER A 45 -7.44 -6.31 14.93
N CYS A 46 -7.07 -5.26 14.20
CA CYS A 46 -6.89 -5.30 12.74
C CYS A 46 -5.56 -5.93 12.29
N SER A 47 -4.61 -6.17 13.20
CA SER A 47 -3.25 -6.63 12.90
C SER A 47 -3.01 -8.09 13.35
N TYR A 48 -4.08 -8.87 13.49
CA TYR A 48 -4.02 -10.23 14.01
C TYR A 48 -3.33 -11.18 13.03
N ILE A 49 -2.21 -11.77 13.44
CA ILE A 49 -1.49 -12.76 12.63
C ILE A 49 -2.08 -14.15 12.89
N LYS A 50 -2.54 -14.84 11.83
CA LYS A 50 -3.09 -16.19 11.96
C LYS A 50 -2.04 -17.17 12.53
N LYS A 51 -2.44 -17.98 13.53
CA LYS A 51 -1.59 -19.03 14.11
C LYS A 51 -1.61 -20.34 13.31
N ASN A 52 -2.73 -20.68 12.67
CA ASN A 52 -2.89 -21.92 11.92
C ASN A 52 -3.05 -21.61 10.42
N GLN A 53 -2.10 -22.05 9.60
CA GLN A 53 -2.07 -21.72 8.18
C GLN A 53 -3.18 -22.43 7.38
N ASN A 54 -3.63 -23.60 7.84
CA ASN A 54 -4.56 -24.50 7.15
C ASN A 54 -6.01 -24.38 7.64
N ALA A 55 -6.32 -23.39 8.49
CA ALA A 55 -7.68 -23.17 8.93
C ALA A 55 -8.54 -22.67 7.75
N SER A 56 -9.71 -23.26 7.56
CA SER A 56 -10.70 -22.83 6.54
C SER A 56 -11.19 -21.40 6.77
N PHE A 57 -11.05 -20.88 8.00
CA PHE A 57 -11.46 -19.55 8.38
C PHE A 57 -10.26 -18.70 8.79
N ILE A 58 -10.14 -17.54 8.15
CA ILE A 58 -9.03 -16.61 8.37
C ILE A 58 -9.50 -15.49 9.29
N GLN A 59 -9.21 -15.64 10.58
CA GLN A 59 -9.61 -14.70 11.64
C GLN A 59 -9.03 -13.29 11.45
N GLU A 60 -7.85 -13.19 10.82
CA GLU A 60 -7.17 -11.93 10.49
C GLU A 60 -8.09 -10.94 9.76
N TYR A 61 -9.06 -11.42 8.99
CA TYR A 61 -9.92 -10.55 8.19
C TYR A 61 -11.21 -10.11 8.89
N ILE A 62 -11.56 -10.61 10.08
CA ILE A 62 -12.85 -10.29 10.70
C ILE A 62 -12.97 -8.79 11.01
N ILE A 63 -12.08 -8.28 11.85
CA ILE A 63 -12.13 -6.89 12.33
C ILE A 63 -11.82 -5.90 11.20
N PRO A 64 -10.81 -6.13 10.34
CA PRO A 64 -10.59 -5.31 9.15
C PRO A 64 -11.82 -5.24 8.24
N ASN A 65 -12.51 -6.38 7.99
CA ASN A 65 -13.70 -6.39 7.15
C ASN A 65 -14.87 -5.61 7.77
N ILE A 66 -15.08 -5.73 9.09
CA ILE A 66 -16.12 -4.96 9.79
C ILE A 66 -15.82 -3.46 9.69
N LEU A 67 -14.57 -3.07 9.92
CA LEU A 67 -14.15 -1.67 9.82
C LEU A 67 -14.31 -1.14 8.38
N MET A 68 -13.94 -1.94 7.39
CA MET A 68 -14.15 -1.63 5.97
C MET A 68 -15.62 -1.43 5.63
N GLN A 69 -16.51 -2.31 6.10
CA GLN A 69 -17.96 -2.16 5.93
C GLN A 69 -18.47 -0.87 6.59
N TRP A 70 -17.97 -0.53 7.78
CA TRP A 70 -18.32 0.72 8.45
C TRP A 70 -17.89 1.94 7.65
N ILE A 71 -16.69 1.96 7.07
CA ILE A 71 -16.21 3.04 6.20
C ILE A 71 -17.05 3.12 4.92
N SER A 72 -17.41 1.99 4.31
CA SER A 72 -18.24 1.93 3.10
C SER A 72 -19.62 2.52 3.31
N ARG A 73 -20.28 2.22 4.44
CA ARG A 73 -21.64 2.69 4.76
C ARG A 73 -21.70 4.20 5.01
N ARG A 74 -20.58 4.84 5.38
CA ARG A 74 -20.52 6.28 5.62
C ARG A 74 -20.20 7.03 4.32
N SER A 75 -21.22 7.19 3.47
CA SER A 75 -21.13 7.93 2.20
C SER A 75 -20.62 9.36 2.38
N ASN A 76 -21.11 10.05 3.41
CA ASN A 76 -20.74 11.45 3.72
C ASN A 76 -19.41 11.62 4.48
N SER A 77 -18.74 10.52 4.83
CA SER A 77 -17.45 10.60 5.52
C SER A 77 -16.33 11.00 4.56
N PRO A 78 -15.40 11.89 4.97
CA PRO A 78 -14.19 12.17 4.22
C PRO A 78 -13.22 10.98 4.18
N ILE A 79 -13.42 9.97 5.04
CA ILE A 79 -12.57 8.77 5.09
C ILE A 79 -12.84 7.91 3.85
N ALA A 80 -11.83 7.79 2.99
CA ALA A 80 -11.88 7.03 1.75
C ALA A 80 -11.31 5.61 1.89
N GLY A 81 -10.51 5.33 2.92
CA GLY A 81 -9.93 4.02 3.16
C GLY A 81 -9.05 3.99 4.41
N ILE A 82 -8.25 2.93 4.53
CA ILE A 82 -7.40 2.63 5.69
C ILE A 82 -6.00 2.29 5.20
N ALA A 83 -4.97 2.71 5.94
CA ALA A 83 -3.59 2.26 5.77
C ALA A 83 -3.15 1.49 7.02
N TYR A 84 -2.49 0.34 6.87
CA TYR A 84 -1.98 -0.48 7.98
C TYR A 84 -0.69 -1.21 7.61
N TYR A 85 0.10 -1.60 8.61
CA TYR A 85 1.34 -2.35 8.39
C TYR A 85 1.07 -3.76 7.84
N SER A 86 1.96 -4.22 6.95
CA SER A 86 1.91 -5.58 6.40
C SER A 86 2.25 -6.61 7.48
N THR A 87 1.37 -7.59 7.70
CA THR A 87 1.59 -8.72 8.62
C THR A 87 2.59 -9.75 8.09
N ARG A 88 2.96 -9.67 6.80
CA ARG A 88 3.89 -10.59 6.13
C ARG A 88 5.34 -10.13 6.15
N MET A 89 5.61 -8.90 6.56
CA MET A 89 6.96 -8.35 6.64
C MET A 89 7.35 -8.24 8.11
N HIS A 90 8.43 -8.90 8.51
CA HIS A 90 8.80 -8.98 9.93
C HIS A 90 9.20 -7.61 10.49
N ASN A 91 9.80 -6.75 9.65
CA ASN A 91 10.15 -5.39 9.98
C ASN A 91 9.17 -4.34 9.42
N ALA A 92 7.89 -4.69 9.23
CA ALA A 92 6.91 -3.80 8.57
C ALA A 92 6.79 -2.42 9.19
N ASN A 93 6.85 -2.37 10.52
CA ASN A 93 6.86 -1.16 11.31
C ASN A 93 8.09 -0.32 10.95
N LYS A 94 9.30 -0.88 10.85
CA LYS A 94 10.53 -0.11 10.64
C LYS A 94 10.69 0.51 9.24
N THR A 95 9.80 0.23 8.30
CA THR A 95 9.89 0.74 6.93
C THR A 95 8.60 1.43 6.51
N HIS A 96 8.71 2.51 5.75
CA HIS A 96 7.56 3.16 5.12
C HIS A 96 7.00 2.37 3.92
N ARG A 97 7.67 1.28 3.51
CA ARG A 97 7.37 0.49 2.30
C ARG A 97 6.49 -0.73 2.60
N SER A 98 6.19 -0.98 3.87
CA SER A 98 5.40 -2.12 4.34
C SER A 98 3.99 -1.72 4.75
N ILE A 99 3.37 -0.81 4.01
CA ILE A 99 2.03 -0.29 4.31
C ILE A 99 1.06 -0.77 3.24
N ASN A 100 0.01 -1.46 3.68
CA ASN A 100 -1.12 -1.82 2.85
C ASN A 100 -2.16 -0.71 2.90
N VAL A 101 -2.62 -0.26 1.74
CA VAL A 101 -3.71 0.72 1.61
C VAL A 101 -4.94 0.03 1.05
N VAL A 102 -6.06 0.13 1.76
CA VAL A 102 -7.32 -0.51 1.36
C VAL A 102 -8.41 0.56 1.19
N LEU A 103 -9.02 0.54 0.00
CA LEU A 103 -10.03 1.49 -0.43
C LEU A 103 -11.32 0.74 -0.74
N PRO A 104 -12.37 0.82 0.10
CA PRO A 104 -13.61 0.13 -0.20
C PRO A 104 -14.29 0.74 -1.43
N PRO A 105 -14.91 -0.08 -2.29
CA PRO A 105 -15.79 0.41 -3.32
C PRO A 105 -17.00 1.07 -2.64
N LYS A 106 -17.15 2.38 -2.86
CA LYS A 106 -18.29 3.16 -2.37
C LYS A 106 -19.20 3.47 -3.55
N ALA A 107 -19.91 2.46 -4.01
CA ALA A 107 -20.89 2.56 -5.07
C ALA A 107 -22.22 1.94 -4.64
N THR A 108 -23.32 2.58 -5.03
CA THR A 108 -24.66 2.04 -4.89
C THR A 108 -24.94 1.02 -6.00
N TYR A 109 -25.83 0.06 -5.78
CA TYR A 109 -26.23 -0.92 -6.80
C TYR A 109 -26.61 -0.28 -8.14
N LYS A 110 -27.36 0.83 -8.11
CA LYS A 110 -27.69 1.61 -9.31
C LYS A 110 -26.46 2.11 -10.08
N GLN A 111 -25.42 2.57 -9.37
CA GLN A 111 -24.18 3.05 -9.97
C GLN A 111 -23.38 1.89 -10.56
N ILE A 112 -23.36 0.73 -9.90
CA ILE A 112 -22.67 -0.47 -10.39
C ILE A 112 -23.27 -0.98 -11.70
N ILE A 113 -24.60 -0.86 -11.88
CA ILE A 113 -25.24 -1.24 -13.15
C ILE A 113 -25.03 -0.17 -14.23
N ALA A 114 -25.10 1.11 -13.85
CA ALA A 114 -25.10 2.21 -14.82
C ALA A 114 -23.69 2.64 -15.27
N GLN A 115 -22.65 2.26 -14.54
CA GLN A 115 -21.28 2.71 -14.78
C GLN A 115 -20.32 1.52 -14.76
N GLU A 116 -19.39 1.50 -15.72
CA GLU A 116 -18.36 0.45 -15.79
C GLU A 116 -17.37 0.51 -14.61
N TYR A 117 -17.15 1.72 -14.07
CA TYR A 117 -16.20 1.97 -12.99
C TYR A 117 -16.89 2.60 -11.78
N CYS A 118 -16.31 2.39 -10.59
CA CYS A 118 -16.78 3.01 -9.36
C CYS A 118 -16.54 4.53 -9.42
N PRO A 119 -17.60 5.38 -9.41
CA PRO A 119 -17.48 6.82 -9.67
C PRO A 119 -16.63 7.52 -8.61
N ARG A 120 -16.71 7.02 -7.36
CA ARG A 120 -15.95 7.59 -6.25
C ARG A 120 -14.47 7.28 -6.35
N LEU A 121 -14.07 6.08 -6.77
CA LEU A 121 -12.66 5.77 -6.98
C LEU A 121 -12.14 6.44 -8.25
N GLN A 122 -12.99 6.54 -9.28
CA GLN A 122 -12.65 7.23 -10.52
C GLN A 122 -12.32 8.71 -10.27
N ALA A 123 -13.06 9.39 -9.40
CA ALA A 123 -12.76 10.77 -9.01
C ALA A 123 -11.50 10.91 -8.12
N LEU A 124 -10.90 9.81 -7.65
CA LEU A 124 -9.72 9.82 -6.78
C LEU A 124 -8.41 9.53 -7.50
N PHE A 125 -8.47 8.82 -8.63
CA PHE A 125 -7.30 8.32 -9.34
C PHE A 125 -7.37 8.69 -10.81
N HIS A 126 -6.21 8.96 -11.40
CA HIS A 126 -6.03 8.83 -12.83
C HIS A 126 -5.65 7.37 -13.11
N PHE A 127 -6.43 6.69 -13.94
CA PHE A 127 -6.18 5.31 -14.30
C PHE A 127 -6.42 5.10 -15.80
N THR A 128 -5.77 4.07 -16.31
CA THR A 128 -5.90 3.56 -17.67
C THR A 128 -6.89 2.41 -17.69
N PRO A 129 -7.41 2.03 -18.87
CA PRO A 129 -8.19 0.81 -19.01
C PRO A 129 -7.41 -0.40 -18.48
N PRO A 130 -8.06 -1.32 -17.75
CA PRO A 130 -7.37 -2.48 -17.18
C PRO A 130 -6.84 -3.39 -18.30
N VAL A 131 -5.54 -3.70 -18.25
CA VAL A 131 -4.90 -4.63 -19.18
C VAL A 131 -4.58 -5.93 -18.46
N SER A 132 -4.85 -7.06 -19.12
CA SER A 132 -4.51 -8.38 -18.57
C SER A 132 -3.00 -8.53 -18.37
N TRP A 133 -2.59 -8.84 -17.15
CA TRP A 133 -1.19 -9.15 -16.83
C TRP A 133 -0.64 -10.33 -17.63
N GLN A 134 -1.48 -11.33 -17.93
CA GLN A 134 -1.06 -12.48 -18.72
C GLN A 134 -0.68 -12.06 -20.14
N VAL A 135 -1.42 -11.13 -20.74
CA VAL A 135 -1.13 -10.57 -22.07
C VAL A 135 0.08 -9.63 -22.00
N LEU A 136 0.19 -8.80 -20.96
CA LEU A 136 1.35 -7.92 -20.80
C LEU A 136 2.67 -8.71 -20.72
N LYS A 137 2.67 -9.86 -20.05
CA LYS A 137 3.86 -10.71 -19.95
C LYS A 137 4.28 -11.38 -21.26
N THR A 138 3.41 -11.44 -22.28
CA THR A 138 3.82 -11.95 -23.59
C THR A 138 4.60 -10.92 -24.40
N LEU A 139 4.58 -9.65 -23.99
CA LEU A 139 5.43 -8.62 -24.59
C LEU A 139 6.88 -8.90 -24.20
N ASP A 140 7.73 -9.15 -25.19
CA ASP A 140 9.17 -9.16 -25.01
C ASP A 140 9.67 -7.70 -25.08
N TYR A 141 9.53 -6.98 -23.98
CA TYR A 141 10.02 -5.61 -23.87
C TYR A 141 11.48 -5.60 -23.43
N GLN A 142 12.35 -5.17 -24.33
CA GLN A 142 13.77 -4.98 -24.04
C GLN A 142 13.95 -3.62 -23.36
N PHE A 143 14.48 -3.64 -22.13
CA PHE A 143 14.91 -2.41 -21.47
C PHE A 143 16.22 -1.94 -22.12
N VAL A 144 16.10 -1.11 -23.15
CA VAL A 144 17.22 -0.43 -23.80
C VAL A 144 17.41 0.92 -23.12
N GLY A 145 18.14 0.93 -22.02
CA GLY A 145 18.45 2.12 -21.23
C GLY A 145 19.63 1.88 -20.30
N GLU A 146 20.34 2.95 -19.92
CA GLU A 146 21.37 2.84 -18.88
C GLU A 146 20.72 2.45 -17.54
N ARG A 147 21.44 1.66 -16.74
CA ARG A 147 20.95 1.27 -15.42
C ARG A 147 20.76 2.51 -14.56
N THR A 148 19.59 2.65 -13.96
CA THR A 148 19.37 3.69 -12.96
C THR A 148 20.25 3.44 -11.74
N PRO A 149 20.58 4.49 -10.95
CA PRO A 149 21.29 4.31 -9.68
C PRO A 149 20.63 3.28 -8.77
N ASP A 150 19.29 3.25 -8.74
CA ASP A 150 18.51 2.29 -7.97
C ASP A 150 18.71 0.85 -8.46
N GLN A 151 18.78 0.63 -9.77
CA GLN A 151 19.11 -0.69 -10.33
C GLN A 151 20.54 -1.12 -10.02
N ALA A 152 21.50 -0.20 -10.03
CA ALA A 152 22.88 -0.49 -9.65
C ALA A 152 23.00 -0.86 -8.16
N ASN A 153 22.29 -0.14 -7.30
CA ASN A 153 22.22 -0.42 -5.87
C ASN A 153 21.56 -1.78 -5.61
N ALA A 154 20.43 -2.06 -6.23
CA ALA A 154 19.72 -3.33 -6.12
C ALA A 154 20.58 -4.51 -6.61
N ALA A 155 21.31 -4.36 -7.72
CA ALA A 155 22.23 -5.37 -8.23
C ALA A 155 23.39 -5.64 -7.26
N THR A 156 23.96 -4.59 -6.67
CA THR A 156 25.01 -4.69 -5.66
C THR A 156 24.50 -5.41 -4.40
N PHE A 157 23.27 -5.08 -3.97
CA PHE A 157 22.61 -5.74 -2.85
C PHE A 157 22.41 -7.24 -3.12
N LEU A 158 21.92 -7.60 -4.31
CA LEU A 158 21.73 -9.00 -4.72
C LEU A 158 23.04 -9.78 -4.70
N GLN A 159 24.10 -9.23 -5.32
CA GLN A 159 25.42 -9.87 -5.34
C GLN A 159 25.99 -10.09 -3.92
N ARG A 160 25.78 -9.14 -3.01
CA ARG A 160 26.19 -9.29 -1.61
C ARG A 160 25.40 -10.41 -0.93
N LYS A 161 24.10 -10.48 -1.14
CA LYS A 161 23.23 -11.53 -0.58
C LYS A 161 23.62 -12.91 -1.09
N GLU A 162 23.82 -13.08 -2.39
CA GLU A 162 24.27 -14.33 -3.01
C GLU A 162 25.57 -14.86 -2.39
N LYS A 163 26.53 -13.97 -2.12
CA LYS A 163 27.83 -14.35 -1.53
C LYS A 163 27.77 -14.71 -0.05
N GLN A 164 26.78 -14.23 0.69
CA GLN A 164 26.77 -14.32 2.16
C GLN A 164 25.71 -15.27 2.72
N THR A 165 24.44 -15.05 2.34
CA THR A 165 23.29 -15.65 3.05
C THR A 165 22.19 -16.18 2.13
N GLY A 166 22.22 -15.82 0.84
CA GLY A 166 21.10 -16.01 -0.08
C GLY A 166 19.89 -15.13 0.29
N ILE A 167 18.76 -15.37 -0.37
CA ILE A 167 17.48 -14.72 -0.04
C ILE A 167 16.78 -15.57 1.03
N SER A 168 16.83 -15.13 2.28
CA SER A 168 16.17 -15.80 3.40
C SER A 168 14.71 -15.41 3.57
N ASN A 169 14.38 -14.14 3.29
CA ASN A 169 13.02 -13.62 3.32
C ASN A 169 12.74 -12.77 2.09
N PHE A 170 12.13 -13.39 1.09
CA PHE A 170 11.80 -12.72 -0.17
C PHE A 170 10.90 -11.49 0.03
N TYR A 171 9.96 -11.50 0.98
CA TYR A 171 9.06 -10.36 1.20
C TYR A 171 9.78 -9.12 1.74
N GLU A 172 10.90 -9.27 2.44
CA GLU A 172 11.69 -8.14 2.90
C GLU A 172 12.69 -7.70 1.83
N ASP A 173 13.39 -8.67 1.23
CA ASP A 173 14.44 -8.39 0.25
C ASP A 173 13.85 -7.83 -1.08
N ILE A 174 12.60 -8.16 -1.44
CA ILE A 174 11.95 -7.63 -2.65
C ILE A 174 11.84 -6.11 -2.65
N VAL A 175 11.82 -5.47 -1.49
CA VAL A 175 11.75 -4.00 -1.38
C VAL A 175 12.99 -3.36 -1.98
N GLU A 176 14.17 -3.89 -1.67
CA GLU A 176 15.45 -3.43 -2.21
C GLU A 176 15.71 -4.00 -3.62
N LEU A 177 15.15 -5.16 -3.93
CA LEU A 177 15.28 -5.82 -5.24
C LEU A 177 14.24 -5.35 -6.27
N TYR A 178 13.25 -4.52 -5.88
CA TYR A 178 12.18 -4.05 -6.77
C TYR A 178 12.70 -3.50 -8.11
N PRO A 179 13.79 -2.69 -8.16
CA PRO A 179 14.32 -2.18 -9.43
C PRO A 179 14.79 -3.26 -10.43
N LEU A 180 15.04 -4.49 -9.97
CA LEU A 180 15.45 -5.61 -10.81
C LEU A 180 14.27 -6.45 -11.30
N THR A 181 13.07 -6.21 -10.79
CA THR A 181 11.87 -6.99 -11.13
C THR A 181 11.35 -6.64 -12.53
N ASP A 182 10.64 -7.59 -13.13
CA ASP A 182 9.96 -7.33 -14.41
C ASP A 182 8.88 -6.26 -14.28
N PHE A 183 8.28 -6.10 -13.09
CA PHE A 183 7.35 -5.00 -12.80
C PHE A 183 8.00 -3.64 -12.95
N TYR A 184 9.19 -3.43 -12.37
CA TYR A 184 9.91 -2.15 -12.52
C TYR A 184 10.27 -1.88 -13.98
N LYS A 185 10.78 -2.88 -14.68
CA LYS A 185 11.09 -2.74 -16.11
C LYS A 185 9.84 -2.34 -16.90
N LEU A 186 8.69 -2.94 -16.60
CA LEU A 186 7.43 -2.59 -17.24
C LEU A 186 6.98 -1.19 -16.85
N GLU A 187 7.05 -0.81 -15.57
CA GLU A 187 6.70 0.52 -15.07
C GLU A 187 7.46 1.61 -15.83
N VAL A 188 8.79 1.47 -15.97
CA VAL A 188 9.60 2.42 -16.74
C VAL A 188 9.28 2.39 -18.23
N CYS A 189 8.92 1.23 -18.76
CA CYS A 189 8.59 1.09 -20.17
C CYS A 189 7.16 1.54 -20.50
N ILE A 190 6.23 1.58 -19.54
CA ILE A 190 4.82 1.84 -19.79
C ILE A 190 4.62 3.21 -20.44
N ASP A 191 5.27 4.24 -19.90
CA ASP A 191 5.16 5.62 -20.41
C ASP A 191 5.75 5.80 -21.81
N ARG A 192 6.69 4.91 -22.19
CA ARG A 192 7.34 4.92 -23.52
C ARG A 192 6.58 4.07 -24.53
N LEU A 193 6.08 2.91 -24.12
CA LEU A 193 5.55 1.88 -25.02
C LEU A 193 4.05 1.98 -25.23
N PHE A 194 3.31 2.58 -24.28
CA PHE A 194 1.86 2.61 -24.33
C PHE A 194 1.37 4.04 -24.49
N GLU A 195 0.67 4.30 -25.60
CA GLU A 195 -0.26 5.42 -25.67
C GLU A 195 -1.52 5.01 -24.91
N TYR A 196 -1.67 5.48 -23.69
CA TYR A 196 -2.88 5.27 -22.92
C TYR A 196 -3.71 6.56 -22.85
N SER A 197 -4.96 6.46 -23.29
CA SER A 197 -5.96 7.47 -22.95
C SER A 197 -6.27 7.35 -21.46
N THR A 198 -6.05 8.43 -20.71
CA THR A 198 -6.60 8.51 -19.36
C THR A 198 -8.10 8.35 -19.44
N ILE A 199 -8.69 7.58 -18.52
CA ILE A 199 -10.14 7.53 -18.38
C ILE A 199 -10.57 8.87 -17.78
N SER A 200 -10.80 9.83 -18.67
CA SER A 200 -11.32 11.16 -18.37
C SER A 200 -12.76 11.05 -17.89
N CYS A 201 -13.09 11.82 -16.85
CA CYS A 201 -14.46 12.02 -16.39
C CYS A 201 -15.22 12.95 -17.33
#